data_AF-A0A924RNY6-F1
#
_entry.id   AF-A0A924RNY6-F1
#
_cell.length_a   1.000
_cell.length_b   1.000
_cell.length_c   1.000
_cell.angle_alpha   90.00
_cell.angle_beta   90.00
_cell.angle_gamma   90.00
#
_symmetry.space_group_name_H-M   'P 1'
#
loop_
_entity.id
_entity.type
_entity.pdbx_description
1 polymer ?
#
loop_
_entity_poly.entity_id
_entity_poly.type
_entity_poly.pdbx_seq_one_letter_code
_entity_poly.pdbx_strand_id
1 'polypeptide(L)'
;MSDPSAPLPQNSPSGKPPAVPPEKVRVRPRVRLKPRSERSRHGWAWLRGILLLGVLVWLMGFSTQPWAALVGGWILGVILLDELGGGWFAYLGIPIGWLAFLSVPEQWWTVAPLLTGCLWVYLLVRHSGGLFALPLAVAGFVAPWFVFQFLLTRIDRVGKVDPVLRLLTADPFPRVFIGTILMGAGFVLLYHLLVFVLNRARVRRSLPTRAVPISTVPPVPTPSSPTPPNSQP
;
A
#
# COMPACT_ATOMS: atom_id res chain seq x y z
N MET A 1 -20.70 -9.90 -98.61
CA MET A 1 -22.06 -10.01 -98.04
C MET A 1 -21.94 -10.94 -96.83
N SER A 2 -21.93 -10.31 -95.65
CA SER A 2 -22.33 -10.83 -94.34
C SER A 2 -21.60 -12.06 -93.76
N ASP A 3 -20.57 -11.76 -92.97
CA ASP A 3 -19.93 -12.61 -91.95
C ASP A 3 -20.92 -13.01 -90.83
N PRO A 4 -21.03 -14.30 -90.45
CA PRO A 4 -21.69 -14.72 -89.23
C PRO A 4 -20.63 -15.21 -88.23
N SER A 5 -20.18 -14.33 -87.35
CA SER A 5 -19.36 -14.73 -86.19
C SER A 5 -19.73 -13.85 -85.00
N ALA A 6 -20.87 -14.18 -84.40
CA ALA A 6 -21.25 -13.68 -83.09
C ALA A 6 -20.53 -14.50 -82.01
N PRO A 7 -19.79 -13.88 -81.08
CA PRO A 7 -19.18 -14.60 -79.97
C PRO A 7 -20.22 -14.96 -78.89
N LEU A 8 -20.09 -16.18 -78.36
CA LEU A 8 -20.90 -16.75 -77.28
C LEU A 8 -20.72 -15.99 -75.95
N PRO A 9 -21.76 -15.93 -75.09
CA PRO A 9 -21.66 -15.32 -73.76
C PRO A 9 -20.83 -16.19 -72.80
N GLN A 10 -19.77 -15.60 -72.24
CA GLN A 10 -19.02 -16.16 -71.12
C GLN A 10 -19.84 -16.06 -69.82
N ASN A 11 -20.49 -17.15 -69.44
CA ASN A 11 -21.04 -17.33 -68.10
C ASN A 11 -19.90 -17.62 -67.11
N SER A 12 -19.49 -16.61 -66.34
CA SER A 12 -18.67 -16.79 -65.13
C SER A 12 -19.57 -16.86 -63.89
N PRO A 13 -19.84 -18.03 -63.31
CA PRO A 13 -20.35 -18.09 -61.95
C PRO A 13 -19.20 -17.82 -60.98
N SER A 14 -19.09 -16.54 -60.59
CA SER A 14 -18.31 -16.08 -59.44
C SER A 14 -18.92 -16.64 -58.15
N GLY A 15 -18.60 -17.90 -57.84
CA GLY A 15 -18.94 -18.56 -56.59
C GLY A 15 -17.94 -18.19 -55.50
N LYS A 16 -18.00 -16.95 -55.00
CA LYS A 16 -17.30 -16.59 -53.75
C LYS A 16 -18.01 -17.32 -52.61
N PRO A 17 -17.36 -18.25 -51.88
CA PRO A 17 -18.00 -18.93 -50.76
C PRO A 17 -18.47 -17.89 -49.74
N PRO A 18 -19.68 -18.05 -49.17
CA PRO A 18 -20.20 -17.11 -48.19
C PRO A 18 -19.24 -17.02 -47.01
N ALA A 19 -18.78 -15.79 -46.73
CA ALA A 19 -17.97 -15.50 -45.57
C ALA A 19 -18.76 -15.89 -44.31
N VAL A 20 -18.37 -17.01 -43.68
CA VAL A 20 -18.87 -17.38 -42.37
C VAL A 20 -18.50 -16.25 -41.41
N PRO A 21 -19.47 -15.53 -40.83
CA PRO A 21 -19.15 -14.48 -39.88
C PRO A 21 -18.39 -15.11 -38.71
N PRO A 22 -17.29 -14.48 -38.24
CA PRO A 22 -16.49 -15.04 -37.16
C PRO A 22 -17.39 -15.29 -35.97
N GLU A 23 -17.56 -16.57 -35.63
CA GLU A 23 -18.29 -16.99 -34.44
C GLU A 23 -17.68 -16.26 -33.25
N LYS A 24 -18.42 -15.29 -32.73
CA LYS A 24 -18.06 -14.50 -31.57
C LYS A 24 -17.92 -15.50 -30.43
N VAL A 25 -16.71 -15.99 -30.20
CA VAL A 25 -16.33 -16.81 -29.06
C VAL A 25 -16.77 -16.00 -27.84
N ARG A 26 -17.95 -16.35 -27.31
CA ARG A 26 -18.56 -15.68 -26.18
C ARG A 26 -17.75 -16.15 -24.98
N VAL A 27 -16.61 -15.48 -24.75
CA VAL A 27 -15.78 -15.64 -23.56
C VAL A 27 -16.72 -15.41 -22.39
N ARG A 28 -17.19 -16.50 -21.76
CA ARG A 28 -18.00 -16.40 -20.55
C ARG A 28 -17.20 -15.56 -19.58
N PRO A 29 -17.70 -14.40 -19.12
CA PRO A 29 -17.00 -13.64 -18.11
C PRO A 29 -16.83 -14.58 -16.92
N ARG A 30 -15.60 -15.02 -16.67
CA ARG A 30 -15.28 -15.71 -15.43
C ARG A 30 -15.60 -14.71 -14.34
N VAL A 31 -16.79 -14.84 -13.73
CA VAL A 31 -17.16 -14.10 -12.54
C VAL A 31 -16.15 -14.51 -11.50
N ARG A 32 -15.09 -13.71 -11.39
CA ARG A 32 -13.98 -13.90 -10.46
C ARG A 32 -14.59 -13.62 -9.10
N LEU A 33 -15.12 -14.66 -8.46
CA LEU A 33 -15.64 -14.60 -7.10
C LEU A 33 -14.50 -14.03 -6.24
N LYS A 34 -14.67 -12.77 -5.84
CA LYS A 34 -13.70 -12.04 -5.04
C LYS A 34 -13.44 -12.87 -3.79
N PRO A 35 -12.18 -13.28 -3.52
CA PRO A 35 -11.89 -14.31 -2.53
C PRO A 35 -12.42 -13.89 -1.16
N ARG A 36 -13.19 -14.77 -0.51
CA ARG A 36 -13.83 -14.59 0.81
C ARG A 36 -12.87 -14.08 1.91
N SER A 37 -11.57 -14.24 1.72
CA SER A 37 -10.52 -13.74 2.61
C SER A 37 -10.32 -12.21 2.60
N GLU A 38 -10.81 -11.48 1.60
CA GLU A 38 -10.68 -10.01 1.60
C GLU A 38 -11.68 -9.35 2.58
N ARG A 39 -12.87 -9.92 2.74
CA ARG A 39 -13.89 -9.36 3.64
C ARG A 39 -13.50 -9.50 5.12
N SER A 40 -12.83 -10.58 5.50
CA SER A 40 -12.37 -10.76 6.90
C SER A 40 -11.18 -9.88 7.26
N ARG A 41 -10.29 -9.56 6.32
CA ARG A 41 -9.16 -8.65 6.56
C ARG A 41 -9.60 -7.22 6.86
N HIS A 42 -10.66 -6.77 6.20
CA HIS A 42 -11.20 -5.42 6.40
C HIS A 42 -11.80 -5.26 7.81
N GLY A 43 -12.55 -6.27 8.30
CA GLY A 43 -13.11 -6.25 9.65
C GLY A 43 -12.05 -6.21 10.76
N TRP A 44 -10.94 -6.96 10.57
CA TRP A 44 -9.83 -6.95 11.54
C TRP A 44 -9.08 -5.61 11.60
N ALA A 45 -8.88 -4.94 10.46
CA ALA A 45 -8.27 -3.61 10.45
C ALA A 45 -9.15 -2.58 11.18
N TRP A 46 -10.46 -2.64 10.96
CA TRP A 46 -11.44 -1.79 11.65
C TRP A 46 -11.43 -2.00 13.17
N LEU A 47 -11.43 -3.24 13.64
CA LEU A 47 -11.40 -3.55 15.07
C LEU A 47 -10.13 -3.00 15.74
N ARG A 48 -8.97 -3.16 15.09
CA ARG A 48 -7.70 -2.59 15.58
C ARG A 48 -7.73 -1.06 15.57
N GLY A 49 -8.27 -0.47 14.52
CA GLY A 49 -8.48 0.98 14.41
C GLY A 49 -9.28 1.53 15.58
N ILE A 50 -10.45 0.94 15.87
CA ILE A 50 -11.30 1.33 17.00
C ILE A 50 -10.59 1.14 18.34
N LEU A 51 -9.90 0.01 18.53
CA LEU A 51 -9.17 -0.26 19.77
C LEU A 51 -8.06 0.77 20.01
N LEU A 52 -7.25 1.06 18.99
CA LEU A 52 -6.19 2.07 19.06
C LEU A 52 -6.75 3.48 19.26
N LEU A 53 -7.89 3.78 18.64
CA LEU A 53 -8.58 5.05 18.81
C LEU A 53 -9.03 5.22 20.26
N GLY A 54 -9.61 4.17 20.85
CA GLY A 54 -10.01 4.15 22.26
C GLY A 54 -8.83 4.31 23.21
N VAL A 55 -7.70 3.63 22.94
CA VAL A 55 -6.45 3.81 23.70
C VAL A 55 -5.94 5.23 23.58
N LEU A 56 -5.98 5.84 22.39
CA LEU A 56 -5.54 7.21 22.18
C LEU A 56 -6.43 8.22 22.91
N VAL A 57 -7.76 8.04 22.85
CA VAL A 57 -8.71 8.86 23.63
C VAL A 57 -8.46 8.72 25.13
N TRP A 58 -8.26 7.49 25.62
CA TRP A 58 -7.94 7.26 27.02
C TRP A 58 -6.64 7.95 27.43
N LEU A 59 -5.60 7.83 26.60
CA LEU A 59 -4.30 8.46 26.83
C LEU A 59 -4.40 9.99 26.84
N MET A 60 -5.17 10.60 25.94
CA MET A 60 -5.29 12.06 25.85
C MET A 60 -6.27 12.65 26.88
N GLY A 61 -7.34 11.93 27.20
CA GLY A 61 -8.42 12.44 28.05
C GLY A 61 -8.29 12.13 29.53
N PHE A 62 -7.64 11.01 29.89
CA PHE A 62 -7.63 10.50 31.27
C PHE A 62 -6.25 10.28 31.85
N SER A 63 -5.19 10.42 31.04
CA SER A 63 -3.83 10.20 31.51
C SER A 63 -3.26 11.41 32.23
N THR A 64 -2.55 11.18 33.33
CA THR A 64 -1.85 12.21 34.13
C THR A 64 -0.35 12.30 33.77
N GLN A 65 0.03 11.74 32.62
CA GLN A 65 1.42 11.74 32.16
C GLN A 65 1.90 13.16 31.86
N PRO A 66 3.22 13.41 31.95
CA PRO A 66 3.77 14.71 31.57
C PRO A 66 3.40 15.02 30.13
N TRP A 67 3.10 16.29 29.85
CA TRP A 67 2.62 16.75 28.54
C TRP A 67 3.52 16.30 27.37
N ALA A 68 4.83 16.23 27.58
CA ALA A 68 5.77 15.75 26.57
C ALA A 68 5.53 14.27 26.24
N ALA A 69 5.29 13.42 27.23
CA ALA A 69 4.93 12.02 27.01
C ALA A 69 3.56 11.89 26.29
N LEU A 70 2.62 12.79 26.56
CA LEU A 70 1.35 12.86 25.83
C LEU A 70 1.56 13.21 24.36
N VAL A 71 2.44 14.19 24.05
CA VAL A 71 2.83 14.50 22.66
C VAL A 71 3.41 13.27 21.96
N GLY A 72 4.33 12.57 22.61
CA GLY A 72 4.93 11.35 22.06
C GLY A 72 3.88 10.26 21.83
N GLY A 73 3.03 10.03 22.82
CA GLY A 73 1.93 9.07 22.73
C GLY A 73 0.93 9.42 21.63
N TRP A 74 0.66 10.71 21.42
CA TRP A 74 -0.22 11.18 20.35
C TRP A 74 0.37 10.95 18.97
N ILE A 75 1.61 11.40 18.72
CA ILE A 75 2.29 11.19 17.44
C ILE A 75 2.37 9.69 17.13
N LEU A 76 2.82 8.89 18.09
CA LEU A 76 2.95 7.45 17.93
C LEU A 76 1.58 6.80 17.69
N GLY A 77 0.57 7.21 18.44
CA GLY A 77 -0.81 6.74 18.28
C GLY A 77 -1.38 7.03 16.90
N VAL A 78 -1.16 8.23 16.35
CA VAL A 78 -1.60 8.57 14.99
C VAL A 78 -0.87 7.73 13.94
N ILE A 79 0.44 7.53 14.08
CA ILE A 79 1.22 6.66 13.18
C ILE A 79 0.72 5.20 13.28
N LEU A 80 0.43 4.70 14.48
CA LEU A 80 -0.14 3.36 14.69
C LEU A 80 -1.53 3.23 14.07
N LEU A 81 -2.38 4.25 14.20
CA LEU A 81 -3.71 4.31 13.59
C LEU A 81 -3.63 4.29 12.07
N ASP A 82 -2.63 4.96 11.49
CA ASP A 82 -2.37 4.96 10.05
C ASP A 82 -2.05 3.54 9.55
N GLU A 83 -1.10 2.86 10.21
CA GLU A 83 -0.64 1.53 9.81
C GLU A 83 -1.64 0.41 10.09
N LEU A 84 -2.26 0.43 11.27
CA LEU A 84 -3.05 -0.70 11.78
C LEU A 84 -4.55 -0.52 11.55
N GLY A 85 -5.02 0.73 11.50
CA GLY A 85 -6.44 1.07 11.28
C GLY A 85 -6.84 1.14 9.81
N GLY A 86 -5.89 1.15 8.87
CA GLY A 86 -6.18 1.27 7.44
C GLY A 86 -6.26 2.73 6.94
N GLY A 87 -5.39 3.59 7.47
CA GLY A 87 -5.18 4.98 7.03
C GLY A 87 -6.25 5.97 7.49
N TRP A 88 -7.54 5.62 7.38
CA TRP A 88 -8.64 6.54 7.69
C TRP A 88 -8.71 6.93 9.17
N PHE A 89 -8.35 6.01 10.07
CA PHE A 89 -8.38 6.27 11.50
C PHE A 89 -7.29 7.25 11.96
N ALA A 90 -6.20 7.42 11.20
CA ALA A 90 -5.18 8.41 11.51
C ALA A 90 -5.73 9.84 11.47
N TYR A 91 -6.62 10.12 10.51
CA TYR A 91 -7.30 11.41 10.41
C TYR A 91 -8.21 11.68 11.59
N LEU A 92 -8.79 10.65 12.22
CA LEU A 92 -9.55 10.79 13.46
C LEU A 92 -8.63 10.97 14.68
N GLY A 93 -7.42 10.38 14.65
CA GLY A 93 -6.42 10.56 15.68
C GLY A 93 -5.91 12.00 15.81
N ILE A 94 -5.92 12.78 14.71
CA ILE A 94 -5.55 14.20 14.72
C ILE A 94 -6.44 15.03 15.67
N PRO A 95 -7.78 15.13 15.45
CA PRO A 95 -8.65 15.90 16.34
C PRO A 95 -8.74 15.30 17.75
N ILE A 96 -8.41 14.02 17.94
CA ILE A 96 -8.34 13.43 19.30
C ILE A 96 -7.15 13.98 20.10
N GLY A 97 -6.01 14.26 19.47
CA GLY A 97 -4.97 15.01 20.16
C GLY A 97 -5.38 16.45 20.44
N TRP A 98 -6.34 16.98 19.68
CA TRP A 98 -6.99 18.23 20.04
C TRP A 98 -7.89 18.13 21.27
N LEU A 99 -8.40 16.95 21.64
CA LEU A 99 -9.13 16.79 22.90
C LEU A 99 -8.23 17.01 24.12
N ALA A 100 -6.92 16.73 24.00
CA ALA A 100 -5.97 17.01 25.07
C ALA A 100 -5.95 18.51 25.44
N PHE A 101 -6.28 19.43 24.51
CA PHE A 101 -6.33 20.88 24.79
C PHE A 101 -7.17 21.24 26.00
N LEU A 102 -8.17 20.43 26.33
CA LEU A 102 -9.07 20.69 27.46
C LEU A 102 -8.39 20.46 28.82
N SER A 103 -7.25 19.76 28.86
CA SER A 103 -6.60 19.31 30.09
C SER A 103 -5.12 19.71 30.25
N VAL A 104 -4.45 20.22 29.19
CA VAL A 104 -2.99 20.54 29.21
C VAL A 104 -2.68 22.05 29.19
N PRO A 105 -1.45 22.47 29.55
CA PRO A 105 -1.09 23.86 29.81
C PRO A 105 -1.05 24.75 28.55
N GLU A 106 -0.97 26.07 28.74
CA GLU A 106 -0.98 27.12 27.70
C GLU A 106 -0.07 26.86 26.50
N GLN A 107 1.05 26.16 26.72
CA GLN A 107 2.04 25.77 25.70
C GLN A 107 1.43 24.92 24.56
N TRP A 108 0.34 24.21 24.84
CA TRP A 108 -0.32 23.33 23.87
C TRP A 108 -0.88 24.11 22.67
N TRP A 109 -1.26 25.39 22.85
CA TRP A 109 -1.75 26.25 21.77
C TRP A 109 -0.73 26.50 20.67
N THR A 110 0.55 26.47 21.00
CA THR A 110 1.62 26.64 19.99
C THR A 110 2.07 25.29 19.43
N VAL A 111 2.18 24.28 20.29
CA VAL A 111 2.68 22.95 19.93
C VAL A 111 1.70 22.22 19.00
N ALA A 112 0.42 22.21 19.33
CA ALA A 112 -0.52 21.32 18.66
C ALA A 112 -0.86 21.71 17.22
N PRO A 113 -1.01 22.98 16.81
CA PRO A 113 -1.12 23.33 15.39
C PRO A 113 0.11 22.91 14.60
N LEU A 114 1.31 23.06 15.19
CA LEU A 114 2.57 22.67 14.58
C LEU A 114 2.63 21.14 14.39
N LEU A 115 2.35 20.37 15.45
CA LEU A 115 2.26 18.91 15.39
C LEU A 115 1.20 18.45 14.41
N THR A 116 0.04 19.10 14.39
CA THR A 116 -1.04 18.80 13.45
C THR A 116 -0.58 19.00 12.02
N GLY A 117 0.10 20.11 11.72
CA GLY A 117 0.69 20.36 10.41
C GLY A 117 1.72 19.31 10.03
N CYS A 118 2.62 18.94 10.95
CA CYS A 118 3.62 17.90 10.72
C CYS A 118 2.97 16.55 10.42
N LEU A 119 1.99 16.14 11.25
CA LEU A 119 1.21 14.91 11.05
C LEU A 119 0.43 14.93 9.73
N TRP A 120 -0.17 16.07 9.38
CA TRP A 120 -0.90 16.22 8.12
C TRP A 120 0.02 16.01 6.92
N VAL A 121 1.17 16.70 6.88
CA VAL A 121 2.16 16.54 5.82
C VAL A 121 2.65 15.10 5.75
N TYR A 122 2.93 14.47 6.89
CA TYR A 122 3.31 13.07 6.95
C TYR A 122 2.26 12.15 6.33
N LEU A 123 0.99 12.29 6.72
CA LEU A 123 -0.11 11.47 6.21
C LEU A 123 -0.33 11.69 4.71
N LEU A 124 -0.30 12.94 4.22
CA LEU A 124 -0.38 13.26 2.79
C LEU A 124 0.72 12.59 1.98
N VAL A 125 1.97 12.77 2.39
CA VAL A 125 3.12 12.24 1.67
C VAL A 125 3.09 10.72 1.68
N ARG A 126 2.70 10.12 2.81
CA ARG A 126 2.59 8.68 2.95
C ARG A 126 1.46 8.08 2.10
N HIS A 127 0.28 8.69 2.10
CA HIS A 127 -0.87 8.22 1.30
C HIS A 127 -0.68 8.46 -0.20
N SER A 128 0.12 9.46 -0.59
CA SER A 128 0.38 9.76 -2.00
C SER A 128 1.47 8.89 -2.65
N GLY A 129 2.54 8.53 -1.92
CA GLY A 129 3.70 7.87 -2.55
C GLY A 129 4.06 6.48 -2.01
N GLY A 130 3.25 5.90 -1.12
CA GLY A 130 3.48 4.56 -0.57
C GLY A 130 4.84 4.44 0.14
N LEU A 131 5.45 3.26 0.11
CA LEU A 131 6.66 2.99 0.90
C LEU A 131 7.87 3.87 0.51
N PHE A 132 7.98 4.23 -0.76
CA PHE A 132 9.08 5.05 -1.27
C PHE A 132 9.00 6.50 -0.80
N ALA A 133 7.80 6.96 -0.41
CA ALA A 133 7.62 8.28 0.15
C ALA A 133 7.91 8.35 1.65
N LEU A 134 8.29 7.25 2.31
CA LEU A 134 8.56 7.25 3.75
C LEU A 134 9.71 8.23 4.14
N PRO A 135 10.87 8.27 3.45
CA PRO A 135 11.90 9.27 3.76
C PRO A 135 11.41 10.70 3.54
N LEU A 136 10.60 10.92 2.50
CA LEU A 136 9.99 12.22 2.21
C LEU A 136 8.93 12.59 3.25
N ALA A 137 8.19 11.63 3.78
CA ALA A 137 7.18 11.84 4.82
C ALA A 137 7.86 12.21 6.15
N VAL A 138 8.97 11.55 6.48
CA VAL A 138 9.79 11.92 7.64
C VAL A 138 10.38 13.32 7.44
N ALA A 139 10.95 13.61 6.27
CA ALA A 139 11.46 14.95 5.96
C ALA A 139 10.36 16.01 6.03
N GLY A 140 9.17 15.72 5.48
CA GLY A 140 8.00 16.59 5.51
C GLY A 140 7.41 16.78 6.91
N PHE A 141 7.54 15.80 7.79
CA PHE A 141 7.16 15.94 9.20
C PHE A 141 8.12 16.85 9.96
N VAL A 142 9.44 16.73 9.72
CA VAL A 142 10.44 17.53 10.44
C VAL A 142 10.60 18.93 9.80
N ALA A 143 10.25 19.10 8.53
CA ALA A 143 10.41 20.36 7.81
C ALA A 143 9.67 21.54 8.46
N PRO A 144 8.38 21.47 8.84
CA PRO A 144 7.68 22.55 9.53
C PRO A 144 8.37 22.93 10.84
N TRP A 145 8.89 21.95 11.59
CA TRP A 145 9.67 22.19 12.80
C TRP A 145 10.95 22.99 12.52
N PHE A 146 11.72 22.60 11.49
CA PHE A 146 12.92 23.34 11.09
C PHE A 146 12.61 24.75 10.57
N VAL A 147 11.55 24.91 9.79
CA VAL A 147 11.10 26.23 9.30
C VAL A 147 10.73 27.11 10.49
N PHE A 148 10.01 26.56 11.47
CA PHE A 148 9.64 27.27 12.69
C PHE A 148 10.86 27.69 13.53
N GLN A 149 11.82 26.78 13.73
CA GLN A 149 13.10 27.08 14.40
C GLN A 149 13.88 28.19 13.67
N PHE A 150 13.96 28.11 12.35
CA PHE A 150 14.64 29.12 11.55
C PHE A 150 13.95 30.48 11.66
N LEU A 151 12.61 30.53 11.61
CA LEU A 151 11.85 31.76 11.84
C LEU A 151 12.08 32.33 13.24
N LEU A 152 12.05 31.47 14.27
CA LEU A 152 12.28 31.88 15.65
C LEU A 152 13.64 32.56 15.84
N THR A 153 14.71 31.97 15.30
CA THR A 153 16.05 32.58 15.38
C THR A 153 16.15 33.93 14.68
N ARG A 154 15.30 34.19 13.66
CA ARG A 154 15.23 35.49 12.98
C ARG A 154 14.47 36.52 13.82
N ILE A 155 13.38 36.10 14.48
CA ILE A 155 12.55 36.96 15.32
C ILE A 155 13.26 37.27 16.65
N ASP A 156 14.03 36.33 17.21
CA ASP A 156 14.79 36.52 18.46
C ASP A 156 15.85 37.62 18.35
N ARG A 157 16.41 37.83 17.14
CA ARG A 157 17.30 38.97 16.86
C ARG A 157 16.63 40.33 17.05
N VAL A 158 15.30 40.38 17.03
CA VAL A 158 14.50 41.59 17.24
C VAL A 158 14.10 41.76 18.72
N GLY A 159 14.48 40.82 19.60
CA GLY A 159 14.39 40.95 21.06
C GLY A 159 12.99 40.82 21.67
N LYS A 160 11.99 40.37 20.90
CA LYS A 160 10.58 40.27 21.34
C LYS A 160 10.01 38.85 21.27
N VAL A 161 10.81 37.83 21.57
CA VAL A 161 10.30 36.45 21.55
C VAL A 161 9.66 36.11 22.88
N ASP A 162 8.38 35.75 22.81
CA ASP A 162 7.57 35.29 23.93
C ASP A 162 8.24 34.08 24.63
N PRO A 163 8.32 34.03 25.98
CA PRO A 163 8.88 32.90 26.70
C PRO A 163 8.27 31.54 26.32
N VAL A 164 6.98 31.53 25.94
CA VAL A 164 6.27 30.32 25.50
C VAL A 164 6.89 29.73 24.23
N LEU A 165 7.38 30.59 23.32
CA LEU A 165 8.03 30.18 22.08
C LEU A 165 9.44 29.62 22.31
N ARG A 166 10.16 30.13 23.33
CA ARG A 166 11.46 29.57 23.74
C ARG A 166 11.32 28.20 24.40
N LEU A 167 10.16 27.88 24.98
CA LEU A 167 9.89 26.57 25.58
C LEU A 167 9.84 25.44 24.54
N LEU A 168 9.47 25.75 23.29
CA LEU A 168 9.55 24.80 22.18
C LEU A 168 11.00 24.47 21.81
N THR A 169 11.91 25.43 21.96
CA THR A 169 13.33 25.23 21.65
C THR A 169 14.12 24.68 22.83
N ALA A 170 13.57 24.74 24.04
CA ALA A 170 14.17 24.21 25.26
C ALA A 170 13.93 22.69 25.42
N ASP A 171 14.92 22.00 25.99
CA ASP A 171 14.77 20.61 26.41
C ASP A 171 13.64 20.51 27.46
N PRO A 172 12.72 19.53 27.35
CA PRO A 172 12.87 18.26 26.63
C PRO A 172 12.14 18.13 25.27
N PHE A 173 11.48 19.18 24.77
CA PHE A 173 10.56 19.04 23.62
C PHE A 173 11.22 18.46 22.36
N PRO A 174 12.38 18.96 21.88
CA PRO A 174 13.00 18.45 20.66
C PRO A 174 13.37 16.97 20.77
N ARG A 175 13.82 16.53 21.95
CA ARG A 175 14.18 15.13 22.18
C ARG A 175 12.98 14.21 22.07
N VAL A 176 11.85 14.61 22.65
CA VAL A 176 10.62 13.82 22.57
C VAL A 176 10.05 13.86 21.15
N PHE A 177 10.02 15.02 20.51
CA PHE A 177 9.54 15.17 19.14
C PHE A 177 10.35 14.29 18.17
N ILE A 178 11.67 14.45 18.13
CA ILE A 178 12.56 13.68 17.24
C ILE A 178 12.56 12.19 17.63
N GLY A 179 12.65 11.88 18.92
CA GLY A 179 12.66 10.51 19.42
C GLY A 179 11.40 9.74 19.03
N THR A 180 10.24 10.39 19.12
CA THR A 180 8.97 9.77 18.75
C THR A 180 8.85 9.54 17.24
N ILE A 181 9.34 10.47 16.41
CA ILE A 181 9.39 10.27 14.95
C ILE A 181 10.27 9.09 14.61
N LEU A 182 11.48 9.03 15.17
CA LEU A 182 12.41 7.92 14.92
C LEU A 182 11.80 6.59 15.36
N MET A 183 11.13 6.57 16.50
CA MET A 183 10.43 5.40 17.00
C MET A 183 9.27 4.99 16.07
N GLY A 184 8.47 5.95 15.62
CA GLY A 184 7.37 5.72 14.67
C GLY A 184 7.86 5.24 13.31
N ALA A 185 8.85 5.91 12.72
CA ALA A 185 9.48 5.51 11.46
C ALA A 185 10.12 4.13 11.56
N GLY A 186 10.85 3.86 12.65
CA GLY A 186 11.43 2.55 12.95
C GLY A 186 10.36 1.46 13.05
N PHE A 187 9.25 1.72 13.74
CA PHE A 187 8.13 0.81 13.85
C PHE A 187 7.50 0.50 12.49
N VAL A 188 7.24 1.52 11.67
CA VAL A 188 6.68 1.36 10.33
C VAL A 188 7.59 0.51 9.44
N LEU A 189 8.90 0.77 9.49
CA LEU A 189 9.88 0.05 8.69
C LEU A 189 9.98 -1.41 9.13
N LEU A 190 9.97 -1.66 10.44
CA LEU A 190 9.92 -3.01 11.01
C LEU A 190 8.63 -3.75 10.62
N TYR A 191 7.48 -3.09 10.68
CA TYR A 191 6.20 -3.65 10.29
C TYR A 191 6.20 -4.07 8.81
N HIS A 192 6.67 -3.20 7.93
CA HIS A 192 6.77 -3.51 6.50
C HIS A 192 7.77 -4.61 6.21
N LEU A 193 8.92 -4.62 6.91
CA LEU A 193 9.88 -5.72 6.81
C LEU A 193 9.26 -7.05 7.23
N LEU A 194 8.50 -7.07 8.33
CA LEU A 194 7.81 -8.27 8.81
C LEU A 194 6.76 -8.76 7.81
N VAL A 195 5.91 -7.87 7.30
CA VAL A 195 4.90 -8.20 6.28
C VAL A 195 5.56 -8.72 5.01
N PHE A 196 6.66 -8.10 4.57
CA PHE A 196 7.43 -8.53 3.42
C PHE A 196 8.01 -9.94 3.62
N VAL A 197 8.64 -10.21 4.78
CA VAL A 197 9.19 -11.53 5.13
C VAL A 197 8.09 -12.59 5.18
N LEU A 198 6.95 -12.30 5.83
CA LEU A 198 5.82 -13.21 5.94
C LEU A 198 5.19 -13.50 4.57
N ASN A 199 5.03 -12.49 3.71
CA ASN A 199 4.51 -12.67 2.36
C ASN A 199 5.48 -13.49 1.51
N ARG A 200 6.79 -13.22 1.59
CA ARG A 200 7.81 -14.00 0.88
C ARG A 200 7.83 -15.45 1.35
N ALA A 201 7.69 -15.70 2.65
CA ALA A 201 7.61 -17.05 3.21
C ALA A 201 6.34 -17.78 2.73
N ARG A 202 5.20 -17.09 2.63
CA ARG A 202 3.96 -17.67 2.09
C ARG A 202 4.09 -18.04 0.62
N VAL A 203 4.62 -17.14 -0.22
CA VAL A 203 4.82 -17.41 -1.66
C VAL A 203 5.74 -18.62 -1.86
N ARG A 204 6.81 -18.75 -1.06
CA ARG A 204 7.70 -19.91 -1.10
C ARG A 204 7.00 -21.22 -0.71
N ARG A 205 6.04 -21.19 0.21
CA ARG A 205 5.22 -22.37 0.59
C ARG A 205 4.13 -22.70 -0.44
N SER A 206 3.75 -21.74 -1.28
CA SER A 206 2.71 -21.91 -2.30
C SER A 206 3.22 -22.39 -3.65
N LEU A 207 4.54 -22.45 -3.87
CA LEU A 207 5.10 -23.13 -5.03
C LEU A 207 4.96 -24.63 -4.77
N PRO A 208 4.01 -25.32 -5.42
CA PRO A 208 4.00 -26.77 -5.35
C PRO A 208 5.33 -27.19 -5.96
N THR A 209 6.05 -28.08 -5.29
CA THR A 209 6.99 -28.98 -5.96
C THR A 209 6.16 -29.71 -7.00
N ARG A 210 5.97 -29.10 -8.18
CA ARG A 210 5.43 -29.77 -9.35
C ARG A 210 6.53 -30.74 -9.71
N ALA A 211 6.50 -31.89 -9.05
CA ALA A 211 7.09 -33.11 -9.53
C ALA A 211 6.59 -33.19 -10.97
N VAL A 212 7.48 -32.86 -11.90
CA VAL A 212 7.25 -33.11 -13.32
C VAL A 212 6.98 -34.61 -13.35
N PRO A 213 5.78 -35.08 -13.70
CA PRO A 213 5.62 -36.49 -13.99
C PRO A 213 6.60 -36.73 -15.14
N ILE A 214 7.69 -37.43 -14.85
CA ILE A 214 8.56 -38.00 -15.87
C ILE A 214 7.58 -38.81 -16.71
N SER A 215 7.24 -38.28 -17.87
CA SER A 215 6.45 -38.98 -18.85
C SER A 215 7.33 -40.15 -19.27
N THR A 216 7.13 -41.30 -18.63
CA THR A 216 7.58 -42.59 -19.11
C THR A 216 6.97 -42.76 -20.48
N VAL A 217 7.73 -42.36 -21.50
CA VAL A 217 7.47 -42.74 -22.89
C VAL A 217 7.45 -44.27 -22.90
N PRO A 218 6.34 -44.92 -23.27
CA PRO A 218 6.31 -46.37 -23.37
C PRO A 218 7.30 -46.83 -24.45
N PRO A 219 8.03 -47.95 -24.24
CA PRO A 219 8.95 -48.46 -25.24
C PRO A 219 8.20 -48.80 -26.53
N VAL A 220 8.65 -48.23 -27.64
CA VAL A 220 8.15 -48.53 -28.98
C VAL A 220 8.47 -50.00 -29.31
N PRO A 221 7.49 -50.85 -29.64
CA PRO A 221 7.76 -52.22 -30.05
C PRO A 221 8.48 -52.24 -31.42
N THR A 222 9.61 -52.94 -31.46
CA THR A 222 10.41 -53.18 -32.67
C THR A 222 9.62 -53.99 -33.69
N PRO A 223 9.53 -53.56 -34.98
CA PRO A 223 8.89 -54.36 -36.02
C PRO A 223 9.70 -55.63 -36.30
N SER A 224 9.04 -56.79 -36.23
CA SER A 224 9.59 -58.10 -36.60
C SER A 224 9.88 -58.15 -38.10
N SER A 225 11.12 -58.50 -38.47
CA SER A 225 11.56 -58.69 -39.86
C SER A 225 10.73 -59.74 -40.60
N PRO A 226 10.45 -59.55 -41.90
CA PRO A 226 9.75 -60.54 -42.72
C PRO A 226 10.65 -61.75 -43.03
N THR A 227 10.10 -62.94 -42.82
CA THR A 227 10.69 -64.24 -43.17
C THR A 227 10.91 -64.35 -44.69
N PRO A 228 12.07 -64.81 -45.19
CA PRO A 228 12.29 -65.00 -46.61
C PRO A 228 11.50 -66.21 -47.17
N PRO A 229 11.09 -66.16 -48.45
CA PRO A 229 10.29 -67.21 -49.07
C PRO A 229 11.12 -68.48 -49.29
N ASN A 230 10.57 -69.59 -48.81
CA ASN A 230 11.04 -70.95 -48.99
C ASN A 230 11.06 -71.29 -50.49
N SER A 231 12.25 -71.43 -51.06
CA SER A 231 12.45 -71.98 -52.40
C SER A 231 12.69 -73.48 -52.24
N GLN A 232 11.71 -74.28 -52.67
CA GLN A 232 11.91 -75.72 -52.88
C GLN A 232 11.76 -76.07 -54.36
N PRO A 233 12.50 -77.09 -54.83
CA PRO A 233 12.76 -77.39 -56.24
C PRO A 233 11.58 -78.01 -56.98
#